data_AF-A0A534ZMK3-F1
#
_entry.id   AF-A0A534ZMK3-F1
#
_cell.length_a   1.000
_cell.length_b   1.000
_cell.length_c   1.000
_cell.angle_alpha   90.00
_cell.angle_beta   90.00
_cell.angle_gamma   90.00
#
_symmetry.space_group_name_H-M   'P 1'
#
loop_
_entity.id
_entity.type
_entity.pdbx_description
1 polymer ?
#
loop_
_entity_poly.entity_id
_entity_poly.type
_entity_poly.pdbx_seq_one_letter_code
_entity_poly.pdbx_strand_id
1 'polypeptide(L)'
;MRRSIAAALTALAGLVVLVDLAIANPALGGLAAWLNRLLVLLAAGAGVAGALMLVVRHVGRLARREDQLGSVAVLMGLGLVLLPGLAPGSTGADGPAVRWVVAALLAPLVAAVLALLFPLLLVAASRGLRIRARETAVMLAAAAAVLIMLLPIGGQAGAWLASAAAWVRDVPIAAVFRGLLIGVAATGALTAARILLGSDASHD
;
A
#
# COMPACT_ATOMS: atom_id res chain seq x y z
N MET A 1 -29.10 -4.53 16.38
CA MET A 1 -29.29 -3.08 16.65
C MET A 1 -28.01 -2.35 17.09
N ARG A 2 -27.21 -2.84 18.05
CA ARG A 2 -25.92 -2.19 18.43
C ARG A 2 -24.86 -2.18 17.31
N ARG A 3 -24.79 -3.24 16.50
CA ARG A 3 -23.85 -3.35 15.36
C ARG A 3 -24.13 -2.37 14.21
N SER A 4 -25.40 -2.05 13.93
CA SER A 4 -25.76 -1.10 12.87
C SER A 4 -25.41 0.34 13.22
N ILE A 5 -25.46 0.70 14.51
CA ILE A 5 -25.07 2.03 15.00
C ILE A 5 -23.56 2.23 14.87
N ALA A 6 -22.75 1.22 15.25
CA ALA A 6 -21.30 1.26 15.08
C ALA A 6 -20.90 1.38 13.60
N ALA A 7 -21.53 0.59 12.71
CA ALA A 7 -21.27 0.67 11.28
C ALA A 7 -21.64 2.04 10.69
N ALA A 8 -22.80 2.60 11.08
CA ALA A 8 -23.23 3.93 10.66
C ALA A 8 -22.27 5.03 11.16
N LEU A 9 -21.81 4.95 12.41
CA LEU A 9 -20.83 5.89 12.97
C LEU A 9 -19.49 5.84 12.24
N THR A 10 -18.97 4.64 11.93
CA THR A 10 -17.71 4.49 11.20
C THR A 10 -17.82 5.02 9.77
N ALA A 11 -18.95 4.73 9.09
CA ALA A 11 -19.21 5.25 7.75
C ALA A 11 -19.32 6.78 7.76
N LEU A 12 -20.00 7.36 8.75
CA LEU A 12 -20.13 8.80 8.91
C LEU A 12 -18.78 9.46 9.21
N ALA A 13 -17.97 8.87 10.11
CA ALA A 13 -16.64 9.37 10.43
C ALA A 13 -15.70 9.35 9.20
N GLY A 14 -15.74 8.27 8.41
CA GLY A 14 -15.01 8.17 7.15
C GLY A 14 -15.46 9.23 6.13
N LEU A 15 -16.77 9.46 6.01
CA LEU A 15 -17.33 10.47 5.13
C LEU A 15 -16.88 11.89 5.53
N VAL A 16 -16.87 12.21 6.83
CA VAL A 16 -16.39 13.51 7.34
C VAL A 16 -14.93 13.76 6.96
N VAL A 17 -14.07 12.75 7.12
CA VAL A 17 -12.65 12.86 6.73
C VAL A 17 -12.49 13.02 5.21
N LEU A 18 -13.29 12.31 4.41
CA LEU A 18 -13.27 12.46 2.95
C LEU A 18 -13.75 13.85 2.49
N VAL A 19 -14.77 14.41 3.16
CA VAL A 19 -15.33 15.74 2.83
C VAL A 19 -14.34 16.85 3.19
N ASP A 20 -13.63 16.73 4.32
CA ASP A 20 -12.56 17.67 4.69
C ASP A 20 -11.45 17.73 3.63
N LEU A 21 -11.14 16.58 3.01
CA LEU A 21 -10.12 16.49 1.96
C LEU A 21 -10.55 17.16 0.64
N ALA A 22 -11.87 17.33 0.42
CA ALA A 22 -12.43 17.93 -0.77
C ALA A 22 -12.78 19.42 -0.60
N ILE A 23 -13.06 19.89 0.63
CA ILE A 23 -13.54 21.24 0.92
C ILE A 23 -12.73 21.85 2.07
N ALA A 24 -11.92 22.86 1.79
CA ALA A 24 -11.16 23.59 2.80
C ALA A 24 -12.07 24.50 3.65
N ASN A 25 -12.58 23.98 4.77
CA ASN A 25 -13.39 24.73 5.74
C ASN A 25 -12.83 24.56 7.17
N PRO A 26 -12.52 25.65 7.90
CA PRO A 26 -11.89 25.59 9.22
C PRO A 26 -12.69 24.83 10.29
N ALA A 27 -14.03 24.81 10.21
CA ALA A 27 -14.86 24.06 11.16
C ALA A 27 -14.82 22.54 10.91
N LEU A 28 -14.73 22.14 9.64
CA LEU A 28 -14.60 20.73 9.23
C LEU A 28 -13.22 20.18 9.60
N GLY A 29 -12.16 20.98 9.40
CA GLY A 29 -10.79 20.60 9.75
C GLY A 29 -10.60 20.31 11.25
N GLY A 30 -11.27 21.06 12.13
CA GLY A 30 -11.23 20.83 13.57
C GLY A 30 -11.83 19.47 13.99
N LEU A 31 -12.98 19.12 13.41
CA LEU A 31 -13.65 17.84 13.65
C LEU A 31 -12.85 16.67 13.04
N ALA A 32 -12.35 16.83 11.80
CA ALA A 32 -11.51 15.84 11.13
C ALA A 32 -10.21 15.57 11.90
N ALA A 33 -9.54 16.61 12.43
CA ALA A 33 -8.34 16.44 13.25
C ALA A 33 -8.62 15.74 14.59
N TRP A 34 -9.80 15.93 15.19
CA TRP A 34 -10.20 15.20 16.39
C TRP A 34 -10.49 13.73 16.08
N LEU A 35 -11.25 13.45 15.01
CA LEU A 35 -11.49 12.09 14.53
C LEU A 35 -10.17 11.38 14.19
N ASN A 36 -9.25 12.05 13.49
CA ASN A 36 -7.96 11.47 13.14
C ASN A 36 -7.12 11.12 14.37
N ARG A 37 -7.15 11.94 15.42
CA ARG A 37 -6.50 11.60 16.70
C ARG A 37 -7.07 10.33 17.34
N LEU A 38 -8.40 10.16 17.31
CA LEU A 38 -9.04 8.93 17.77
C LEU A 38 -8.66 7.74 16.90
N LEU A 39 -8.61 7.91 15.58
CA LEU A 39 -8.19 6.87 14.65
C LEU A 39 -6.75 6.42 14.92
N VAL A 40 -5.83 7.36 15.16
CA VAL A 40 -4.44 7.06 15.52
C VAL A 40 -4.36 6.29 16.85
N LEU A 41 -5.15 6.69 17.87
CA LEU A 41 -5.18 5.98 19.15
C LEU A 41 -5.73 4.55 19.00
N LEU A 42 -6.82 4.38 18.26
CA LEU A 42 -7.40 3.08 17.96
C LEU A 42 -6.43 2.21 17.15
N ALA A 43 -5.76 2.78 16.15
CA ALA A 43 -4.76 2.09 15.33
C ALA A 43 -3.56 1.64 16.17
N ALA A 44 -3.09 2.47 17.12
CA ALA A 44 -2.04 2.08 18.06
C ALA A 44 -2.45 0.88 18.91
N GLY A 45 -3.65 0.91 19.50
CA GLY A 45 -4.20 -0.21 20.28
C GLY A 45 -4.38 -1.48 19.45
N ALA A 46 -4.92 -1.34 18.23
CA ALA A 46 -5.06 -2.44 17.28
C ALA A 46 -3.70 -3.01 16.85
N GLY A 47 -2.68 -2.17 16.67
CA GLY A 47 -1.32 -2.57 16.36
C GLY A 47 -0.71 -3.44 17.46
N VAL A 48 -0.88 -3.04 18.73
CA VAL A 48 -0.45 -3.83 19.88
C VAL A 48 -1.19 -5.17 19.94
N ALA A 49 -2.51 -5.14 19.81
CA ALA A 49 -3.33 -6.37 19.81
C ALA A 49 -2.94 -7.31 18.66
N GLY A 50 -2.70 -6.75 17.45
CA GLY A 50 -2.25 -7.48 16.27
C GLY A 50 -0.88 -8.13 16.47
N ALA A 51 0.09 -7.40 17.02
CA ALA A 51 1.40 -7.94 17.36
C ALA A 51 1.29 -9.08 18.38
N LEU A 52 0.47 -8.89 19.43
CA LEU A 52 0.26 -9.92 20.46
C LEU A 52 -0.39 -11.19 19.88
N MET A 53 -1.44 -11.03 19.06
CA MET A 53 -2.09 -12.16 18.38
C MET A 53 -1.10 -12.90 17.46
N LEU A 54 -0.24 -12.18 16.76
CA LEU A 54 0.79 -12.78 15.92
C LEU A 54 1.75 -13.62 16.76
N VAL A 55 2.23 -13.07 17.88
CA VAL A 55 3.13 -13.78 18.80
C VAL A 55 2.45 -15.03 19.36
N VAL A 56 1.26 -14.90 19.95
CA VAL A 56 0.52 -16.04 20.54
C VAL A 56 0.31 -17.15 19.52
N ARG A 57 -0.11 -16.80 18.30
CA ARG A 57 -0.35 -17.78 17.23
C ARG A 57 0.93 -18.50 16.79
N HIS A 58 2.03 -17.78 16.64
CA HIS A 58 3.28 -18.36 16.12
C HIS A 58 4.05 -19.13 17.20
N VAL A 59 3.99 -18.68 18.45
CA VAL A 59 4.50 -19.43 19.61
C VAL A 59 3.71 -20.72 19.80
N GLY A 60 2.38 -20.68 19.66
CA GLY A 60 1.52 -21.87 19.70
C GLY A 60 1.87 -22.88 18.60
N ARG A 61 2.09 -22.42 17.37
CA ARG A 61 2.53 -23.29 16.25
C ARG A 61 3.93 -23.87 16.47
N LEU A 62 4.84 -23.11 17.07
CA LEU A 62 6.18 -23.59 17.40
C LEU A 62 6.13 -24.68 18.48
N ALA A 63 5.28 -24.51 19.50
CA ALA A 63 5.05 -25.49 20.54
C ALA A 63 4.44 -26.80 19.99
N ARG A 64 3.55 -26.69 19.00
CA ARG A 64 2.92 -27.83 18.30
C ARG A 64 3.78 -28.45 17.19
N ARG A 65 4.95 -27.86 16.88
CA ARG A 65 5.88 -28.28 15.81
C ARG A 65 5.26 -28.37 14.41
N GLU A 66 4.25 -27.55 14.11
CA GLU A 66 3.53 -27.59 12.82
C GLU A 66 4.32 -26.91 11.69
N ASP A 67 4.91 -25.74 11.96
CA ASP A 67 5.68 -24.96 10.99
C ASP A 67 6.73 -24.12 11.73
N GLN A 68 7.87 -24.74 12.02
CA GLN A 68 8.90 -24.11 12.85
C GLN A 68 9.65 -23.01 12.10
N LEU A 69 9.97 -23.23 10.82
CA LEU A 69 10.73 -22.28 10.00
C LEU A 69 9.90 -21.04 9.69
N GLY A 70 8.65 -21.20 9.25
CA GLY A 70 7.76 -20.08 9.00
C GLY A 70 7.43 -19.31 10.28
N SER A 71 7.23 -20.02 11.39
CA SER A 71 6.93 -19.38 12.67
C SER A 71 8.10 -18.53 13.20
N VAL A 72 9.32 -19.07 13.12
CA VAL A 72 10.54 -18.34 13.53
C VAL A 72 10.81 -17.15 12.61
N ALA A 73 10.65 -17.31 11.30
CA ALA A 73 10.86 -16.21 10.34
C ALA A 73 9.93 -15.02 10.62
N VAL A 74 8.65 -15.27 10.89
CA VAL A 74 7.70 -14.20 11.20
C VAL A 74 7.99 -13.53 12.55
N LEU A 75 8.32 -14.31 13.58
CA LEU A 75 8.67 -13.75 14.89
C LEU A 75 9.97 -12.92 14.82
N MET A 76 10.97 -13.38 14.06
CA MET A 76 12.18 -12.61 13.82
C MET A 76 11.89 -11.32 13.04
N GLY A 77 11.08 -11.38 11.98
CA GLY A 77 10.68 -10.19 11.23
C GLY A 77 9.94 -9.17 12.10
N LEU A 78 9.04 -9.64 12.97
CA LEU A 78 8.35 -8.79 13.95
C LEU A 78 9.34 -8.11 14.90
N GLY A 79 10.29 -8.87 15.45
CA GLY A 79 11.35 -8.33 16.32
C GLY A 79 12.24 -7.32 15.60
N LEU A 80 12.62 -7.59 14.35
CA LEU A 80 13.50 -6.74 13.55
C LEU A 80 12.89 -5.34 13.29
N VAL A 81 11.56 -5.23 13.23
CA VAL A 81 10.85 -3.97 13.06
C VAL A 81 10.54 -3.30 14.41
N LEU A 82 10.05 -4.05 15.39
CA LEU A 82 9.59 -3.49 16.67
C LEU A 82 10.74 -3.07 17.60
N LEU A 83 11.83 -3.83 17.67
CA LEU A 83 12.96 -3.51 18.55
C LEU A 83 13.57 -2.13 18.25
N PRO A 84 13.93 -1.79 17.00
CA PRO A 84 14.44 -0.45 16.69
C PRO A 84 13.35 0.64 16.74
N GLY A 85 12.09 0.28 16.48
CA GLY A 85 10.97 1.23 16.50
C GLY A 85 10.44 1.58 17.89
N LEU A 86 10.73 0.76 18.90
CA LEU A 86 10.34 0.99 20.31
C LEU A 86 11.54 1.30 21.21
N ALA A 87 12.74 1.36 20.64
CA ALA A 87 13.94 1.68 21.39
C ALA A 87 13.86 3.10 22.01
N PRO A 88 14.42 3.32 23.22
CA PRO A 88 14.48 4.65 23.83
C PRO A 88 15.18 5.65 22.90
N GLY A 89 14.53 6.79 22.62
CA GLY A 89 15.05 7.81 21.70
C GLY A 89 14.79 7.54 20.20
N SER A 90 14.05 6.48 19.87
CA SER A 90 13.59 6.26 18.49
C SER A 90 12.48 7.24 18.08
N THR A 91 12.41 7.56 16.79
CA THR A 91 11.31 8.31 16.18
C THR A 91 10.18 7.39 15.70
N GLY A 92 10.07 6.19 16.29
CA GLY A 92 9.10 5.18 15.88
C GLY A 92 9.33 4.70 14.44
N ALA A 93 8.26 4.69 13.64
CA ALA A 93 8.26 4.22 12.26
C ALA A 93 9.22 5.00 11.34
N ASP A 94 9.48 6.28 11.65
CA ASP A 94 10.38 7.14 10.86
C ASP A 94 11.85 6.96 11.23
N GLY A 95 12.16 6.08 12.18
CA GLY A 95 13.52 5.75 12.59
C GLY A 95 14.36 5.26 11.41
N PRO A 96 15.61 5.71 11.26
CA PRO A 96 16.47 5.29 10.13
C PRO A 96 16.67 3.77 10.11
N ALA A 97 16.78 3.13 11.27
CA ALA A 97 16.89 1.67 11.39
C ALA A 97 15.62 0.95 10.90
N VAL A 98 14.44 1.41 11.30
CA VAL A 98 13.16 0.84 10.86
C VAL A 98 12.99 1.00 9.34
N ARG A 99 13.25 2.22 8.83
CA ARG A 99 13.19 2.49 7.38
C ARG A 99 14.15 1.63 6.58
N TRP A 100 15.36 1.40 7.08
CA TRP A 100 16.33 0.53 6.41
C TRP A 100 15.84 -0.92 6.35
N VAL A 101 15.33 -1.47 7.47
CA VAL A 101 14.77 -2.84 7.51
C VAL A 101 13.61 -2.98 6.53
N VAL A 102 12.67 -2.04 6.55
CA VAL A 102 11.51 -2.03 5.65
C VAL A 102 11.96 -1.94 4.19
N ALA A 103 12.91 -1.06 3.87
CA ALA A 103 13.45 -0.93 2.51
C ALA A 103 14.18 -2.20 2.05
N ALA A 104 14.98 -2.81 2.91
CA ALA A 104 15.71 -4.05 2.62
C ALA A 104 14.77 -5.23 2.33
N LEU A 105 13.56 -5.25 2.91
CA LEU A 105 12.54 -6.26 2.65
C LEU A 105 11.69 -5.92 1.42
N LEU A 106 11.23 -4.68 1.29
CA LEU A 106 10.32 -4.27 0.22
C LEU A 106 11.03 -4.13 -1.13
N ALA A 107 12.27 -3.63 -1.18
CA ALA A 107 13.00 -3.45 -2.43
C ALA A 107 13.11 -4.74 -3.26
N PRO A 108 13.58 -5.89 -2.70
CA PRO A 108 13.65 -7.13 -3.47
C PRO A 108 12.27 -7.69 -3.81
N LEU A 109 11.25 -7.50 -2.97
CA LEU A 109 9.88 -7.95 -3.25
C LEU A 109 9.29 -7.19 -4.44
N VAL A 110 9.42 -5.86 -4.44
CA VAL A 110 8.98 -5.00 -5.55
C VAL A 110 9.77 -5.35 -6.82
N ALA A 111 11.09 -5.54 -6.71
CA ALA A 111 11.92 -5.96 -7.83
C ALA A 111 11.49 -7.33 -8.39
N ALA A 112 11.14 -8.30 -7.54
CA ALA A 112 10.65 -9.62 -7.96
C ALA A 112 9.31 -9.52 -8.72
N VAL A 113 8.37 -8.72 -8.22
CA VAL A 113 7.09 -8.48 -8.90
C VAL A 113 7.31 -7.83 -10.26
N LEU A 114 8.17 -6.79 -10.33
CA LEU A 114 8.51 -6.15 -11.61
C LEU A 114 9.23 -7.11 -12.57
N ALA A 115 10.13 -7.94 -12.05
CA ALA A 115 10.83 -8.96 -12.82
C ALA A 115 9.87 -10.02 -13.38
N LEU A 116 8.82 -10.39 -12.66
CA LEU A 116 7.75 -11.27 -13.15
C LEU A 116 6.87 -10.58 -14.20
N LEU A 117 6.59 -9.29 -14.04
CA LEU A 117 5.80 -8.52 -15.00
C LEU A 117 6.51 -8.38 -16.35
N PHE A 118 7.84 -8.27 -16.37
CA PHE A 118 8.60 -8.11 -17.61
C PHE A 118 8.35 -9.23 -18.65
N PRO A 119 8.56 -10.53 -18.37
CA PRO A 119 8.29 -11.60 -19.33
C PRO A 119 6.79 -11.73 -19.62
N LEU A 120 5.90 -11.44 -18.66
CA LEU A 120 4.45 -11.46 -18.90
C LEU A 120 4.04 -10.39 -19.92
N LEU A 121 4.57 -9.17 -19.80
CA LEU A 121 4.36 -8.09 -20.77
C LEU A 121 4.97 -8.44 -22.12
N LEU A 122 6.13 -9.09 -22.16
CA LEU A 122 6.76 -9.53 -23.40
C LEU A 122 5.92 -10.60 -24.13
N VAL A 123 5.38 -11.57 -23.38
CA VAL A 123 4.45 -12.57 -23.92
C VAL A 123 3.15 -11.91 -24.38
N ALA A 124 2.61 -10.95 -23.63
CA ALA A 124 1.42 -10.20 -24.02
C ALA A 124 1.65 -9.37 -25.29
N ALA A 125 2.79 -8.69 -25.41
CA ALA A 125 3.19 -7.91 -26.58
C ALA A 125 3.33 -8.81 -27.82
N SER A 126 4.04 -9.94 -27.71
CA SER A 126 4.22 -10.87 -28.83
C SER A 126 2.90 -11.49 -29.30
N ARG A 127 1.98 -11.83 -28.37
CA ARG A 127 0.63 -12.28 -28.71
C ARG A 127 -0.20 -11.16 -29.34
N GLY A 128 -0.13 -9.95 -28.80
CA GLY A 128 -0.82 -8.78 -29.32
C GLY A 128 -0.40 -8.44 -30.75
N LEU A 129 0.89 -8.52 -31.08
CA LEU A 129 1.38 -8.30 -32.44
C LEU A 129 0.83 -9.33 -33.46
N ARG A 130 0.52 -10.56 -33.02
CA ARG A 130 -0.07 -11.59 -33.89
C ARG A 130 -1.57 -11.39 -34.11
N ILE A 131 -2.31 -10.91 -33.11
CA ILE A 131 -3.78 -10.78 -33.16
C ILE A 131 -4.20 -9.40 -33.67
N ARG A 132 -3.56 -8.34 -33.16
CA ARG A 132 -3.87 -6.92 -33.41
C ARG A 132 -2.58 -6.14 -33.64
N ALA A 133 -1.94 -6.43 -34.77
CA ALA A 133 -0.61 -5.94 -35.11
C ALA A 133 -0.51 -4.41 -35.08
N ARG A 134 -1.49 -3.71 -35.67
CA ARG A 134 -1.47 -2.24 -35.80
C ARG A 134 -1.61 -1.56 -34.44
N GLU A 135 -2.62 -1.93 -33.66
CA GLU A 135 -2.86 -1.33 -32.34
C GLU A 135 -1.70 -1.63 -31.38
N THR A 136 -1.21 -2.87 -31.39
CA THR A 136 -0.11 -3.27 -30.50
C THR A 136 1.20 -2.60 -30.88
N ALA A 137 1.49 -2.41 -32.16
CA ALA A 137 2.67 -1.68 -32.62
C ALA A 137 2.65 -0.22 -32.13
N VAL A 138 1.49 0.45 -32.19
CA VAL A 138 1.32 1.82 -31.65
C VAL A 138 1.55 1.85 -30.14
N MET A 139 1.01 0.88 -29.39
CA MET A 139 1.29 0.78 -27.94
C MET A 139 2.76 0.55 -27.63
N LEU A 140 3.45 -0.33 -28.37
CA LEU A 140 4.88 -0.57 -28.19
C LEU A 140 5.70 0.67 -28.50
N ALA A 141 5.36 1.41 -29.55
CA ALA A 141 6.03 2.66 -29.90
C ALA A 141 5.85 3.71 -28.79
N ALA A 142 4.64 3.84 -28.24
CA ALA A 142 4.37 4.73 -27.12
C ALA A 142 5.15 4.32 -25.86
N ALA A 143 5.19 3.03 -25.53
CA ALA A 143 5.95 2.52 -24.40
C ALA A 143 7.46 2.76 -24.56
N ALA A 144 8.00 2.53 -25.77
CA ALA A 144 9.40 2.82 -26.08
C ALA A 144 9.72 4.31 -25.93
N ALA A 145 8.84 5.20 -26.39
CA ALA A 145 9.01 6.64 -26.23
C ALA A 145 9.08 7.04 -24.74
N VAL A 146 8.20 6.49 -23.91
CA VAL A 146 8.22 6.74 -22.45
C VAL A 146 9.51 6.20 -21.81
N LEU A 147 9.95 5.00 -22.20
CA LEU A 147 11.20 4.42 -21.69
C LEU A 147 12.41 5.30 -22.02
N ILE A 148 12.45 5.86 -23.22
CA ILE A 148 13.50 6.81 -23.63
C ILE A 148 13.44 8.06 -22.77
N MET A 149 12.26 8.65 -22.54
CA MET A 149 12.12 9.85 -21.69
C MET A 149 12.70 9.63 -20.29
N LEU A 150 12.51 8.43 -19.70
CA LEU A 150 12.98 8.12 -18.35
C LEU A 150 14.50 7.89 -18.24
N LEU A 151 15.25 7.89 -19.35
CA LEU A 151 16.67 7.60 -19.35
C LEU A 151 17.47 8.80 -18.75
N PRO A 152 18.33 8.59 -17.74
CA PRO A 152 19.13 9.67 -17.16
C PRO A 152 20.30 10.02 -18.09
N ILE A 153 20.03 10.89 -19.07
CA ILE A 153 21.03 11.41 -20.01
C ILE A 153 21.51 12.79 -19.54
N GLY A 154 22.82 13.06 -19.60
CA GLY A 154 23.40 14.36 -19.28
C GLY A 154 23.33 15.38 -20.43
N GLY A 155 23.61 16.65 -20.12
CA GLY A 155 23.68 17.74 -21.11
C GLY A 155 22.32 18.34 -21.48
N GLN A 156 22.30 19.17 -22.53
CA GLN A 156 21.12 19.96 -22.91
C GLN A 156 19.97 19.12 -23.46
N ALA A 157 20.28 18.04 -24.19
CA ALA A 157 19.29 17.03 -24.56
C ALA A 157 18.72 16.32 -23.31
N GLY A 158 19.56 16.05 -22.31
CA GLY A 158 19.16 15.49 -21.03
C GLY A 158 18.16 16.34 -20.26
N ALA A 159 18.30 17.66 -20.28
CA ALA A 159 17.37 18.58 -19.63
C ALA A 159 15.95 18.51 -20.25
N TRP A 160 15.86 18.39 -21.58
CA TRP A 160 14.58 18.23 -22.27
C TRP A 160 13.95 16.85 -22.00
N LEU A 161 14.75 15.78 -22.00
CA LEU A 161 14.26 14.46 -21.63
C LEU A 161 13.78 14.42 -20.17
N ALA A 162 14.52 15.05 -19.25
CA ALA A 162 14.16 15.10 -17.84
C ALA A 162 12.84 15.85 -17.59
N SER A 163 12.56 16.94 -18.33
CA SER A 163 11.29 17.65 -18.22
C SER A 163 10.12 16.83 -18.78
N ALA A 164 10.32 16.13 -19.91
CA ALA A 164 9.34 15.19 -20.46
C ALA A 164 9.07 14.03 -19.47
N ALA A 165 10.12 13.47 -18.87
CA ALA A 165 10.00 12.42 -17.86
C ALA A 165 9.26 12.88 -16.61
N ALA A 166 9.51 14.11 -16.16
CA ALA A 166 8.81 14.72 -15.03
C ALA A 166 7.31 14.84 -15.33
N TRP A 167 6.94 15.35 -16.50
CA TRP A 167 5.54 15.43 -16.91
C TRP A 167 4.86 14.05 -16.96
N VAL A 168 5.53 13.04 -17.52
CA VAL A 168 5.01 11.65 -17.54
C VAL A 168 4.85 11.09 -16.12
N ARG A 169 5.79 11.39 -15.22
CA ARG A 169 5.71 10.94 -13.82
C ARG A 169 4.56 11.61 -13.07
N ASP A 170 4.41 12.91 -13.23
CA ASP A 170 3.52 13.74 -12.42
C ASP A 170 2.07 13.73 -12.91
N VAL A 171 1.85 13.40 -14.19
CA VAL A 171 0.50 13.38 -14.78
C VAL A 171 -0.01 11.94 -14.94
N PRO A 172 0.38 11.16 -15.98
CA PRO A 172 -0.23 9.84 -16.20
C PRO A 172 0.17 8.80 -15.15
N ILE A 173 1.45 8.74 -14.76
CA ILE A 173 1.90 7.76 -13.76
C ILE A 173 1.28 8.08 -12.39
N ALA A 174 1.32 9.34 -11.96
CA ALA A 174 0.67 9.76 -10.72
C ALA A 174 -0.85 9.52 -10.74
N ALA A 175 -1.53 9.73 -11.88
CA ALA A 175 -2.96 9.42 -12.01
C ALA A 175 -3.24 7.93 -11.80
N VAL A 176 -2.43 7.04 -12.39
CA VAL A 176 -2.54 5.59 -12.18
C VAL A 176 -2.34 5.23 -10.71
N PHE A 177 -1.30 5.76 -10.06
CA PHE A 177 -1.06 5.51 -8.63
C PHE A 177 -2.19 6.03 -7.74
N ARG A 178 -2.73 7.23 -8.02
CA ARG A 178 -3.89 7.76 -7.31
C ARG A 178 -5.11 6.86 -7.49
N GLY A 179 -5.39 6.41 -8.71
CA GLY A 179 -6.47 5.46 -8.98
C GLY A 179 -6.30 4.14 -8.24
N LEU A 180 -5.09 3.59 -8.20
CA LEU A 180 -4.75 2.39 -7.43
C LEU A 180 -5.01 2.59 -5.94
N LEU A 181 -4.55 3.71 -5.36
CA LEU A 181 -4.75 4.01 -3.95
C LEU A 181 -6.24 4.14 -3.60
N ILE A 182 -7.03 4.80 -4.46
CA ILE A 182 -8.48 4.89 -4.31
C ILE A 182 -9.10 3.48 -4.34
N GLY A 183 -8.67 2.63 -5.28
CA GLY A 183 -9.14 1.25 -5.39
C GLY A 183 -8.84 0.42 -4.15
N VAL A 184 -7.62 0.51 -3.62
CA VAL A 184 -7.21 -0.16 -2.37
C VAL A 184 -8.01 0.36 -1.17
N ALA A 185 -8.24 1.67 -1.09
CA ALA A 185 -9.06 2.25 -0.03
C ALA A 185 -10.51 1.75 -0.10
N ALA A 186 -11.09 1.67 -1.31
CA ALA A 186 -12.45 1.18 -1.52
C ALA A 186 -12.60 -0.31 -1.14
N THR A 187 -11.65 -1.17 -1.52
CA THR A 187 -11.68 -2.60 -1.14
C THR A 187 -11.46 -2.80 0.36
N GLY A 188 -10.60 -1.99 0.98
CA GLY A 188 -10.41 -1.96 2.43
C GLY A 188 -11.70 -1.58 3.17
N ALA A 189 -12.39 -0.52 2.71
CA ALA A 189 -13.67 -0.09 3.25
C ALA A 189 -14.75 -1.18 3.10
N LEU A 190 -14.81 -1.85 1.95
CA LEU A 190 -15.76 -2.95 1.71
C LEU A 190 -15.52 -4.12 2.67
N THR A 191 -14.26 -4.50 2.87
CA THR A 191 -13.87 -5.58 3.79
C THR A 191 -14.24 -5.22 5.23
N ALA A 192 -13.95 -3.99 5.66
CA ALA A 192 -14.34 -3.50 6.97
C ALA A 192 -15.87 -3.51 7.15
N ALA A 193 -16.63 -3.09 6.13
CA ALA A 193 -18.09 -3.10 6.16
C ALA A 193 -18.63 -4.54 6.30
N ARG A 194 -18.09 -5.52 5.57
CA ARG A 194 -18.49 -6.94 5.68
C ARG A 194 -18.28 -7.49 7.09
N ILE A 195 -17.13 -7.19 7.68
CA ILE A 195 -16.80 -7.59 9.06
C ILE A 195 -17.77 -6.95 10.07
N LEU A 196 -18.06 -5.65 9.93
CA LEU A 196 -18.93 -4.92 10.86
C LEU A 196 -20.40 -5.34 10.75
N LEU A 197 -20.87 -5.61 9.53
CA LEU A 197 -22.24 -6.07 9.25
C LEU A 197 -22.40 -7.57 9.56
N GLY A 198 -21.30 -8.30 9.74
CA GLY A 198 -21.30 -9.72 10.06
C GLY A 198 -21.69 -10.61 8.87
N SER A 199 -21.62 -10.11 7.64
CA SER A 199 -21.94 -10.88 6.43
C SER A 199 -20.94 -12.03 6.20
N ASP A 200 -19.75 -11.94 6.78
CA ASP A 200 -18.72 -12.99 6.69
C ASP A 200 -18.89 -14.07 7.78
N ALA A 201 -19.79 -13.88 8.76
CA ALA A 201 -20.00 -14.83 9.86
C ALA A 201 -21.12 -15.85 9.60
N SER A 202 -21.80 -15.80 8.44
CA SER A 202 -22.97 -16.64 8.14
C SER A 202 -22.68 -17.83 7.22
N HIS A 203 -21.42 -18.26 7.10
CA HIS A 203 -21.02 -19.38 6.23
C HIS A 203 -20.33 -20.55 6.96
N ASP A 204 -20.38 -20.60 8.30
CA ASP A 204 -20.01 -21.77 9.09
C ASP A 204 -21.22 -22.31 9.87
#